data_AF-A0A961M709-F1
#
_entry.id   AF-A0A961M709-F1
#
_cell.length_a   1.000
_cell.length_b   1.000
_cell.length_c   1.000
_cell.angle_alpha   90.00
_cell.angle_beta   90.00
_cell.angle_gamma   90.00
#
_symmetry.space_group_name_H-M   'P 1'
#
loop_
_entity.id
_entity.type
_entity.pdbx_description
1 polymer ?
#
loop_
_entity_poly.entity_id
_entity_poly.type
_entity_poly.pdbx_seq_one_letter_code
_entity_poly.pdbx_strand_id
1 'polypeptide(L)'
;MSIPQSGGGPIENRNQLAEYLESGCKPVEDWRIGTEHEKFGYIKDTLKPLPYEGPASIKAMLEGLRDRFGWQPVLEGDNLIGLTQGGANVSLEPGGQLELSGAPLETIHQ
;
A
#
# COMPACT_ATOMS: atom_id res chain seq x y z
N MET A 1 -4.44 2.09 5.44
CA MET A 1 -5.56 2.63 4.62
C MET A 1 -5.25 2.38 3.15
N SER A 2 -6.07 1.58 2.47
CA SER A 2 -5.86 1.25 1.06
C SER A 2 -6.06 2.45 0.14
N ILE A 3 -5.26 2.50 -0.92
CA ILE A 3 -5.30 3.53 -1.97
C ILE A 3 -6.72 3.59 -2.56
N PRO A 4 -7.30 4.79 -2.80
CA PRO A 4 -8.65 4.90 -3.33
C PRO A 4 -8.78 4.16 -4.66
N GLN A 5 -9.59 3.11 -4.65
CA GLN A 5 -9.97 2.36 -5.85
C GLN A 5 -11.17 3.09 -6.47
N SER A 6 -11.13 3.36 -7.77
CA SER A 6 -12.28 3.89 -8.49
C SER A 6 -13.44 2.88 -8.41
N GLY A 7 -14.54 3.25 -7.76
CA GLY A 7 -15.73 2.42 -7.68
C GLY A 7 -16.47 2.30 -9.02
N GLY A 8 -17.19 1.19 -9.20
CA GLY A 8 -18.13 1.01 -10.31
C GLY A 8 -19.40 1.86 -10.16
N GLY A 9 -20.33 1.71 -11.11
CA GLY A 9 -21.67 2.30 -11.04
C GLY A 9 -22.52 1.73 -9.88
N PRO A 10 -23.76 2.23 -9.69
CA PRO A 10 -24.65 1.74 -8.66
C PRO A 10 -24.86 0.22 -8.74
N ILE A 11 -24.91 -0.44 -7.59
CA ILE A 11 -25.30 -1.86 -7.51
C ILE A 11 -26.81 -1.94 -7.77
N GLU A 12 -27.18 -2.59 -8.87
CA GLU A 12 -28.55 -2.78 -9.32
C GLU A 12 -29.19 -4.04 -8.72
N ASN A 13 -28.38 -5.05 -8.38
CA ASN A 13 -28.87 -6.27 -7.75
C ASN A 13 -27.76 -7.01 -6.95
N ARG A 14 -28.17 -7.95 -6.09
CA ARG A 14 -27.25 -8.70 -5.20
C ARG A 14 -26.24 -9.57 -5.96
N ASN A 15 -26.58 -10.06 -7.16
CA ASN A 15 -25.72 -10.99 -7.89
C ASN A 15 -24.44 -10.30 -8.36
N GLN A 16 -24.49 -9.00 -8.67
CA GLN A 16 -23.30 -8.22 -9.02
C GLN A 16 -22.19 -8.28 -7.97
N LEU A 17 -22.54 -8.40 -6.68
CA LEU A 17 -21.58 -8.56 -5.59
C LEU A 17 -20.89 -9.94 -5.63
N ALA A 18 -21.66 -10.99 -5.92
CA ALA A 18 -21.13 -12.36 -6.04
C ALA A 18 -20.27 -12.50 -7.30
N GLU A 19 -20.75 -11.98 -8.43
CA GLU A 19 -20.05 -11.98 -9.72
C GLU A 19 -18.72 -11.22 -9.65
N TYR A 20 -18.65 -10.12 -8.91
CA TYR A 20 -17.39 -9.41 -8.66
C TYR A 20 -16.35 -10.29 -7.95
N LEU A 21 -16.77 -11.04 -6.92
CA LEU A 21 -15.88 -11.98 -6.23
C LEU A 21 -15.49 -13.17 -7.13
N GLU A 22 -16.47 -13.71 -7.86
CA GLU A 22 -16.26 -14.83 -8.80
C GLU A 22 -15.26 -14.46 -9.91
N SER A 23 -15.27 -13.21 -10.38
CA SER A 23 -14.30 -12.70 -11.36
C SER A 23 -12.85 -12.77 -10.90
N GLY A 24 -12.62 -12.95 -9.59
CA GLY A 24 -11.30 -13.15 -9.00
C GLY A 24 -10.72 -14.55 -9.21
N CYS A 25 -11.54 -15.55 -9.56
CA CYS A 25 -11.12 -16.94 -9.79
C CYS A 25 -10.09 -17.02 -10.93
N LYS A 26 -9.00 -17.76 -10.69
CA LYS A 26 -7.88 -17.92 -11.64
C LYS A 26 -7.50 -19.39 -11.76
N PRO A 27 -7.11 -19.86 -12.97
CA PRO A 27 -6.57 -21.20 -13.12
C PRO A 27 -5.20 -21.31 -12.42
N VAL A 28 -4.73 -22.53 -12.16
CA VAL A 28 -3.56 -22.79 -11.31
C VAL A 28 -2.29 -22.11 -11.84
N GLU A 29 -2.13 -22.05 -13.15
CA GLU A 29 -1.03 -21.37 -13.84
C GLU A 29 -0.94 -19.85 -13.57
N ASP A 30 -2.06 -19.23 -13.18
CA ASP A 30 -2.17 -17.80 -12.88
C ASP A 30 -2.13 -17.52 -11.37
N TRP A 31 -1.95 -18.55 -10.53
CA TRP A 31 -1.80 -18.35 -9.09
C TRP A 31 -0.49 -17.61 -8.79
N ARG A 32 -0.56 -16.69 -7.82
CA ARG A 32 0.55 -15.84 -7.39
C ARG A 32 0.52 -15.66 -5.87
N ILE A 33 1.64 -15.22 -5.31
CA ILE A 33 1.85 -14.95 -3.89
C ILE A 33 2.01 -13.44 -3.71
N GLY A 34 1.14 -12.82 -2.93
CA GLY A 34 1.30 -11.45 -2.45
C GLY A 34 1.63 -11.48 -0.96
N THR A 35 2.62 -10.69 -0.55
CA THR A 35 3.00 -10.57 0.87
C THR A 35 2.86 -9.14 1.34
N GLU A 36 2.29 -8.97 2.53
CA GLU A 36 2.18 -7.68 3.20
C GLU A 36 2.86 -7.74 4.56
N HIS A 37 3.53 -6.64 4.95
CA HIS A 37 4.10 -6.54 6.30
C HIS A 37 4.22 -5.08 6.77
N GLU A 38 3.93 -4.87 8.05
CA GLU A 38 3.97 -3.58 8.70
C GLU A 38 5.23 -3.38 9.54
N LYS A 39 5.70 -2.13 9.63
CA LYS A 39 6.89 -1.76 10.38
C LYS A 39 6.61 -0.52 11.23
N PHE A 40 6.99 -0.59 12.51
CA PHE A 40 6.93 0.56 13.43
C PHE A 40 8.18 1.42 13.28
N GLY A 41 8.02 2.64 12.77
CA GLY A 41 9.07 3.65 12.78
C GLY A 41 9.13 4.37 14.13
N TYR A 42 10.35 4.61 14.64
CA TYR A 42 10.57 5.38 15.85
C TYR A 42 11.84 6.24 15.75
N ILE A 43 11.88 7.33 16.53
CA ILE A 43 13.06 8.19 16.66
C ILE A 43 14.03 7.53 17.65
N LYS A 44 15.23 7.16 17.19
CA LYS A 44 16.20 6.41 18.01
C LYS A 44 16.55 7.08 19.34
N ASP A 45 16.71 8.40 19.37
CA ASP A 45 17.13 9.14 20.57
C ASP A 45 16.07 9.18 21.67
N THR A 46 14.78 9.10 21.29
CA THR A 46 13.66 9.29 22.23
C THR A 46 12.77 8.05 22.36
N LEU A 47 12.93 7.07 21.46
CA LEU A 47 12.07 5.90 21.28
C LEU A 47 10.60 6.22 21.01
N LYS A 48 10.28 7.48 20.72
CA LYS A 48 8.93 7.91 20.36
C LYS A 48 8.59 7.43 18.94
N PRO A 49 7.31 7.14 18.66
CA PRO A 49 6.84 6.86 17.30
C PRO A 49 7.19 8.01 16.34
N LEU A 50 7.36 7.70 15.05
CA LEU A 50 7.53 8.74 14.05
C LEU A 50 6.27 9.62 13.98
N PRO A 51 6.40 10.96 14.05
CA PRO A 51 5.31 11.84 13.65
C PRO A 51 5.09 11.76 12.13
N TYR A 52 3.94 12.24 11.65
CA TYR A 52 3.70 12.33 10.21
C TYR A 52 4.66 13.30 9.51
N GLU A 53 4.87 14.49 10.08
CA GLU A 53 5.77 15.52 9.53
C GLU A 53 6.96 15.85 10.45
N GLY A 54 7.95 16.53 9.88
CA GLY A 54 9.19 16.94 10.54
C GLY A 54 10.43 16.28 9.94
N PRO A 55 11.65 16.63 10.40
CA PRO A 55 12.89 16.12 9.81
C PRO A 55 13.07 14.61 9.91
N ALA A 56 12.61 14.01 11.01
CA ALA A 56 12.55 12.57 11.23
C ALA A 56 11.08 12.16 11.37
N SER A 57 10.46 11.80 10.24
CA SER A 57 9.01 11.62 10.14
C SER A 57 8.63 10.59 9.07
N ILE A 58 7.35 10.21 9.04
CA ILE A 58 6.79 9.35 8.00
C ILE A 58 6.94 10.01 6.62
N LYS A 59 6.59 11.29 6.50
CA LYS A 59 6.69 12.05 5.25
C LYS A 59 8.12 12.09 4.72
N ALA A 60 9.11 12.35 5.59
CA ALA A 60 10.52 12.31 5.20
C ALA A 60 10.96 10.93 4.70
N MET A 61 10.43 9.85 5.28
CA MET A 61 10.66 8.47 4.83
C MET A 61 10.07 8.22 3.43
N LEU A 62 8.81 8.62 3.20
CA LEU A 62 8.12 8.47 1.92
C LEU A 62 8.77 9.31 0.81
N GLU A 63 9.14 10.56 1.09
CA GLU A 63 9.87 11.43 0.16
C GLU A 63 11.24 10.82 -0.18
N GLY A 64 11.95 10.28 0.82
CA GLY A 64 13.21 9.57 0.60
C GLY A 64 13.05 8.37 -0.34
N LEU A 65 11.97 7.60 -0.22
CA LEU A 65 11.68 6.49 -1.12
C LEU A 65 11.32 6.96 -2.54
N ARG A 66 10.46 7.98 -2.64
CA ARG A 66 10.05 8.63 -3.90
C ARG A 66 11.26 9.15 -4.68
N ASP A 67 12.07 9.99 -4.06
CA ASP A 67 13.10 10.78 -4.73
C ASP A 67 14.35 9.96 -5.04
N ARG A 68 14.68 8.96 -4.22
CA ARG A 68 15.88 8.14 -4.41
C ARG A 68 15.65 6.90 -5.27
N PHE A 69 14.46 6.32 -5.23
CA PHE A 69 14.16 5.05 -5.89
C PHE A 69 13.05 5.15 -6.94
N GLY A 70 12.52 6.35 -7.19
CA GLY A 70 11.58 6.61 -8.28
C GLY A 70 10.17 6.04 -8.05
N TRP A 71 9.76 5.89 -6.80
CA TRP A 71 8.38 5.50 -6.48
C TRP A 71 7.40 6.62 -6.85
N GLN A 72 6.19 6.25 -7.28
CA GLN A 72 5.15 7.21 -7.64
C GLN A 72 4.32 7.59 -6.42
N PRO A 73 4.08 8.90 -6.16
CA PRO A 73 3.35 9.35 -4.98
C PRO A 73 1.86 9.03 -5.03
N VAL A 74 1.30 8.70 -3.88
CA VAL A 74 -0.14 8.63 -3.64
C VAL A 74 -0.52 9.71 -2.64
N LEU A 75 -1.43 10.59 -3.03
CA LEU A 75 -1.84 11.75 -2.24
C LEU A 75 -3.29 11.62 -1.76
N GLU A 76 -3.55 12.08 -0.55
CA GLU A 76 -4.90 12.40 -0.06
C GLU A 76 -4.94 13.90 0.27
N GLY A 77 -5.60 14.67 -0.58
CA GLY A 77 -5.42 16.13 -0.62
C GLY A 77 -3.96 16.47 -0.93
N ASP A 78 -3.35 17.31 -0.08
CA ASP A 78 -1.94 17.70 -0.21
C ASP A 78 -0.97 16.77 0.55
N ASN A 79 -1.50 15.74 1.23
CA ASN A 79 -0.71 14.84 2.07
C ASN A 79 -0.21 13.64 1.27
N LEU A 80 1.10 13.40 1.29
CA LEU A 80 1.69 12.16 0.78
C LEU A 80 1.40 11.03 1.77
N ILE A 81 0.56 10.08 1.36
CA ILE A 81 0.07 8.99 2.22
C ILE A 81 0.55 7.61 1.78
N GLY A 82 1.20 7.50 0.61
CA GLY A 82 1.68 6.23 0.12
C GLY A 82 2.49 6.38 -1.16
N LEU A 83 2.94 5.24 -1.66
CA LEU A 83 3.77 5.13 -2.85
C LEU A 83 3.39 3.89 -3.65
N THR A 84 3.57 3.92 -4.97
CA THR A 84 3.44 2.73 -5.84
C THR A 84 4.66 2.55 -6.72
N GLN A 85 5.03 1.30 -6.98
CA GLN A 85 6.11 0.94 -7.91
C GLN A 85 5.94 -0.51 -8.37
N GLY A 86 5.86 -0.73 -9.68
CA GLY A 86 5.99 -2.08 -10.26
C GLY A 86 5.02 -3.13 -9.72
N GLY A 87 3.79 -2.75 -9.35
CA GLY A 87 2.79 -3.65 -8.76
C GLY A 87 2.85 -3.77 -7.23
N ALA A 88 3.86 -3.19 -6.59
CA ALA A 88 3.95 -3.04 -5.14
C ALA A 88 3.48 -1.65 -4.69
N ASN A 89 3.08 -1.54 -3.42
CA ASN A 89 2.73 -0.28 -2.80
C ASN A 89 3.28 -0.17 -1.37
N VAL A 90 3.60 1.06 -0.97
CA VAL A 90 3.84 1.43 0.42
C VAL A 90 2.64 2.23 0.89
N SER A 91 2.02 1.79 1.99
CA SER A 91 0.82 2.41 2.56
C SER A 91 1.04 2.76 4.03
N LEU A 92 0.12 3.56 4.59
CA LEU A 92 0.12 3.91 6.01
C LEU A 92 -1.11 3.32 6.70
N GLU A 93 -0.85 2.65 7.82
CA GLU A 93 -1.89 2.25 8.76
C GLU A 93 -2.20 3.37 9.76
N PRO A 94 -3.35 3.32 10.49
CA PRO A 94 -3.81 4.44 11.31
C PRO A 94 -2.81 4.93 12.37
N GLY A 95 -1.89 4.08 12.82
CA GLY A 95 -0.85 4.43 13.78
C GLY A 95 0.47 4.92 13.16
N GLY A 96 0.51 5.08 11.83
CA GLY A 96 1.72 5.49 11.10
C GLY A 96 2.70 4.35 10.81
N GLN A 97 2.29 3.10 10.96
CA GLN A 97 3.07 1.95 10.50
C GLN A 97 3.22 2.04 8.99
N LEU A 98 4.44 1.73 8.53
CA LEU A 98 4.74 1.61 7.11
C LEU A 98 4.50 0.18 6.68
N GLU A 99 3.48 -0.01 5.85
CA GLU A 99 3.18 -1.27 5.21
C GLU A 99 3.89 -1.34 3.85
N LEU A 100 4.43 -2.51 3.51
CA LEU A 100 4.73 -2.84 2.12
C LEU A 100 3.78 -3.95 1.69
N SER A 101 2.98 -3.69 0.67
CA SER A 101 2.22 -4.70 -0.06
C SER A 101 2.94 -4.99 -1.37
N GLY A 102 3.47 -6.22 -1.48
CA GLY A 102 4.30 -6.64 -2.60
C GLY A 102 3.50 -6.93 -3.87
N ALA A 103 4.20 -6.95 -5.00
CA ALA A 103 3.61 -7.43 -6.25
C ALA A 103 3.19 -8.91 -6.14
N PRO A 104 2.21 -9.37 -6.94
CA PRO A 104 1.89 -10.79 -7.03
C PRO A 104 3.02 -11.55 -7.75
N LEU A 105 3.73 -12.42 -7.03
CA LEU A 105 4.92 -13.14 -7.51
C LEU A 105 4.66 -14.64 -7.68
N GLU A 106 5.51 -15.33 -8.45
CA GLU A 106 5.34 -16.76 -8.75
C GLU A 106 5.93 -17.66 -7.66
N THR A 107 7.01 -17.19 -7.01
CA THR A 107 7.73 -17.98 -6.02
C THR A 107 8.12 -17.14 -4.82
N ILE A 108 8.34 -17.78 -3.68
CA ILE A 108 8.80 -17.14 -2.44
C ILE A 108 10.23 -16.59 -2.50
N HIS A 109 10.97 -16.83 -3.59
CA HIS A 109 12.35 -16.39 -3.77
C HIS A 109 12.47 -15.06 -4.54
N GLN A 110 11.37 -14.62 -5.16
CA GLN A 110 11.23 -13.30 -5.76
C GLN A 110 10.84 -12.28 -4.68
#